data_AF-A0A3D1UZF1-F1
#
_entry.id   AF-A0A3D1UZF1-F1
#
_cell.length_a   1.000
_cell.length_b   1.000
_cell.length_c   1.000
_cell.angle_alpha   90.00
_cell.angle_beta   90.00
_cell.angle_gamma   90.00
#
_symmetry.space_group_name_H-M   'P 1'
#
loop_
_entity.id
_entity.type
_entity.pdbx_description
1 polymer ?
#
loop_
_entity_poly.entity_id
_entity_poly.type
_entity_poly.pdbx_seq_one_letter_code
_entity_poly.pdbx_strand_id
1 'polypeptide(L)'
;WLAKHPRIQMHFTPTSASWLNMVERFFRDITTERLRRGVFTSVPALVSAIDDYIAHHNTKPKPFIWTKSARDILQKVIRANSRLSAKQNATLH
;
A
#
# COMPACT_ATOMS: atom_id res chain seq x y z
N TRP A 1 3.52 -20.72 14.67
CA TRP A 1 2.52 -19.84 15.30
C TRP A 1 1.19 -19.83 14.52
N LEU A 2 1.18 -19.57 13.21
CA LEU A 2 -0.04 -19.61 12.38
C LEU A 2 -0.79 -20.95 12.42
N ALA A 3 -0.06 -22.07 12.41
CA ALA A 3 -0.65 -23.41 12.60
C ALA A 3 -1.41 -23.58 13.93
N LYS A 4 -1.09 -22.76 14.95
CA LYS A 4 -1.78 -22.74 16.25
C LYS A 4 -2.94 -21.74 16.29
N HIS A 5 -3.14 -20.93 15.24
CA HIS A 5 -4.13 -19.84 15.19
C HIS A 5 -4.90 -19.87 13.83
N PRO A 6 -5.77 -20.86 13.61
CA PRO A 6 -6.41 -21.09 12.30
C PRO A 6 -7.38 -19.98 11.86
N ARG A 7 -7.82 -19.12 12.79
CA ARG A 7 -8.64 -17.94 12.51
C ARG A 7 -7.90 -16.85 11.74
N ILE A 8 -6.57 -16.93 11.64
CA ILE A 8 -5.75 -15.95 10.92
C ILE A 8 -5.42 -16.51 9.55
N GLN A 9 -5.95 -15.87 8.51
CA GLN A 9 -5.67 -16.17 7.11
C GLN A 9 -4.75 -15.09 6.54
N MET A 10 -3.62 -15.48 5.98
CA MET A 10 -2.66 -14.55 5.38
C MET A 10 -3.04 -14.31 3.92
N HIS A 11 -3.31 -13.06 3.58
CA HIS A 11 -3.50 -12.62 2.20
C HIS A 11 -2.30 -11.79 1.76
N PHE A 12 -1.58 -12.27 0.76
CA PHE A 12 -0.45 -11.55 0.18
C PHE A 12 -0.93 -10.72 -1.00
N THR A 13 -0.48 -9.47 -1.08
CA THR A 13 -0.65 -8.65 -2.28
C THR A 13 0.14 -9.30 -3.42
N PRO A 14 -0.44 -9.48 -4.62
CA PRO A 14 0.30 -9.97 -5.78
C PRO A 14 1.52 -9.10 -6.08
N THR A 15 2.53 -9.68 -6.73
CA THR A 15 3.68 -8.93 -7.24
C THR A 15 3.19 -7.76 -8.10
N SER A 16 3.78 -6.58 -7.89
CA SER A 16 3.40 -5.33 -8.56
C SER A 16 1.99 -4.79 -8.19
N ALA A 17 1.38 -5.25 -7.10
CA ALA A 17 0.12 -4.73 -6.56
C ALA A 17 0.32 -3.81 -5.32
N SER A 18 1.42 -3.04 -5.26
CA SER A 18 1.68 -2.09 -4.17
C SER A 18 0.59 -1.03 -4.02
N TRP A 19 -0.18 -0.76 -5.08
CA TRP A 19 -1.36 0.09 -5.05
C TRP A 19 -2.44 -0.39 -4.06
N LEU A 20 -2.47 -1.68 -3.72
CA LEU A 20 -3.40 -2.27 -2.77
C LEU A 20 -2.90 -2.13 -1.33
N ASN A 21 -1.64 -1.69 -1.13
CA ASN A 21 -1.03 -1.60 0.17
C ASN A 21 -1.50 -0.34 0.92
N MET A 22 -2.56 -0.48 1.71
CA MET A 22 -3.10 0.59 2.56
C MET A 22 -2.07 1.10 3.59
N VAL A 23 -1.13 0.25 4.01
CA VAL A 23 -0.08 0.61 4.98
C VAL A 23 0.92 1.58 4.36
N GLU A 24 1.36 1.36 3.12
CA GLU A 24 2.22 2.31 2.39
C GLU A 24 1.55 3.68 2.24
N ARG A 25 0.23 3.69 2.02
CA ARG A 25 -0.52 4.93 1.95
C ARG A 25 -0.56 5.67 3.28
N PHE A 26 -0.89 4.97 4.36
CA PHE A 26 -0.85 5.55 5.71
C PHE A 26 0.50 6.19 6.01
N PHE A 27 1.61 5.49 5.71
CA PHE A 27 2.95 6.01 5.93
C PHE A 27 3.28 7.25 5.11
N ARG A 28 2.81 7.34 3.86
CA ARG A 28 2.94 8.56 3.07
C ARG A 28 2.20 9.72 3.73
N ASP A 29 0.97 9.49 4.17
CA ASP A 29 0.11 10.54 4.70
C ASP A 29 0.69 11.11 6.02
N ILE A 30 1.04 10.27 7.01
CA ILE A 30 1.70 10.72 8.26
C ILE A 30 3.04 11.42 7.99
N THR A 31 3.81 10.95 7.00
CA THR A 31 5.07 11.58 6.61
C THR A 31 4.84 13.00 6.11
N THR A 32 3.85 13.21 5.24
CA THR A 32 3.58 14.52 4.64
C THR A 32 2.84 15.49 5.55
N GLU A 33 1.95 14.97 6.39
CA GLU A 33 1.04 15.78 7.20
C GLU A 33 1.63 16.11 8.57
N ARG A 34 2.40 15.18 9.18
CA ARG A 34 2.94 15.35 10.53
C ARG A 34 4.46 15.43 10.57
N LEU A 35 5.17 14.51 9.93
CA LEU A 35 6.62 14.36 10.13
C LEU A 35 7.44 15.43 9.40
N ARG A 36 7.20 15.65 8.10
CA ARG A 36 7.97 16.63 7.29
C ARG A 36 7.73 18.08 7.69
N ARG A 37 6.63 18.36 8.40
CA ARG A 37 6.26 19.70 8.87
C ARG A 37 6.59 19.93 10.34
N GLY A 38 7.01 18.88 11.05
CA GLY A 38 7.31 18.92 12.47
C GLY A 38 8.79 19.19 12.73
N VAL A 39 9.07 19.93 13.79
CA VAL A 39 10.40 20.01 14.40
C VAL A 39 10.28 19.40 15.79
N PHE A 40 11.04 18.33 16.04
CA PHE A 40 10.97 17.58 17.28
C PHE A 40 12.28 17.73 18.03
N THR A 41 12.21 18.22 19.26
CA THR A 41 13.39 18.50 20.10
C THR A 41 13.87 17.27 20.88
N SER A 42 13.10 16.17 20.86
CA SER A 42 13.44 14.91 21.52
C SER A 42 12.67 13.72 20.92
N VAL A 43 13.15 12.51 21.20
CA VAL A 43 12.45 11.27 20.81
C VAL A 43 11.05 11.16 21.45
N PRO A 44 10.85 11.43 22.76
CA PRO A 44 9.52 11.44 23.35
C PRO A 44 8.55 12.41 22.67
N ALA A 45 9.03 13.59 22.25
CA ALA A 45 8.21 14.55 21.52
C ALA A 45 7.77 14.01 20.15
N LEU A 46 8.64 13.27 19.44
CA LEU A 46 8.29 12.61 18.18
C LEU A 46 7.27 11.49 18.40
N VAL A 47 7.45 10.65 19.43
CA VAL A 47 6.52 9.55 19.74
C VAL A 47 5.13 10.11 20.03
N SER A 48 5.03 11.09 20.93
CA SER A 48 3.76 11.76 21.25
C SER A 48 3.10 12.35 19.99
N ALA A 49 3.89 12.99 19.13
CA ALA A 49 3.38 13.53 17.88
C ALA A 49 2.84 12.50 16.88
N ILE A 50 3.37 11.27 16.89
CA ILE A 50 2.88 10.14 16.10
C ILE A 50 1.59 9.58 16.72
N ASP A 51 1.56 9.40 18.04
CA ASP A 51 0.37 8.90 18.76
C ASP A 51 -0.83 9.84 18.58
N ASP A 52 -0.61 11.16 18.71
CA ASP A 52 -1.63 12.18 18.46
C ASP A 52 -2.17 12.12 17.03
N TYR A 53 -1.28 11.92 16.04
CA TYR A 53 -1.68 11.80 14.64
C TYR A 53 -2.55 10.55 14.43
N ILE A 54 -2.15 9.41 15.00
CA ILE A 54 -2.91 8.16 14.91
C ILE A 54 -4.28 8.33 15.55
N ALA A 55 -4.34 8.90 16.76
CA ALA A 55 -5.60 9.15 17.46
C ALA A 55 -6.53 10.04 16.62
N HIS A 56 -6.01 11.13 16.07
CA HIS A 56 -6.77 12.03 15.22
C HIS A 56 -7.25 11.35 13.93
N HIS A 57 -6.36 10.64 13.22
CA HIS A 57 -6.67 9.93 11.98
C HIS A 57 -7.80 8.91 12.18
N ASN A 58 -7.81 8.23 13.32
CA ASN A 58 -8.80 7.22 13.67
C ASN A 58 -10.17 7.79 14.08
N THR A 59 -10.31 9.10 14.34
CA THR A 59 -11.62 9.69 14.67
C THR A 59 -12.59 9.69 13.48
N LYS A 60 -12.07 9.86 12.26
CA LYS A 60 -12.83 9.86 10.99
C LYS A 60 -12.00 9.19 9.89
N PRO A 61 -11.82 7.86 9.95
CA PRO A 61 -11.00 7.15 8.99
C PRO A 61 -11.63 7.31 7.60
N LYS A 62 -10.82 7.76 6.63
CA LYS A 62 -11.26 7.83 5.24
C LYS A 62 -11.07 6.46 4.61
N PRO A 63 -12.13 5.79 4.14
CA PRO A 63 -11.97 4.54 3.42
C PRO A 63 -11.17 4.80 2.14
N PHE A 64 -10.20 3.92 1.85
CA PHE A 64 -9.51 3.96 0.57
C PHE A 64 -10.44 3.45 -0.51
N ILE A 65 -10.96 4.38 -1.32
CA ILE A 65 -11.83 4.05 -2.44
C ILE A 65 -10.98 3.59 -3.62
N TRP A 66 -11.13 2.31 -3.97
CA TRP A 66 -10.53 1.75 -5.16
C TRP A 66 -11.29 2.21 -6.41
N THR A 67 -10.62 2.92 -7.31
CA THR A 67 -11.26 3.55 -8.48
C THR A 67 -11.13 2.74 -9.78
N LYS A 68 -10.32 1.67 -9.80
CA LYS A 68 -10.15 0.82 -10.99
C LYS A 68 -11.03 -0.41 -10.89
N SER A 69 -11.77 -0.75 -11.93
CA SER A 69 -12.53 -2.00 -11.89
C SER A 69 -11.58 -3.20 -11.99
N ALA A 70 -12.00 -4.37 -11.49
CA ALA A 70 -11.28 -5.63 -11.71
C ALA A 70 -11.07 -5.90 -13.21
N ARG A 71 -12.07 -5.56 -14.03
CA ARG A 71 -12.00 -5.63 -15.49
C ARG A 71 -10.86 -4.79 -16.05
N ASP A 72 -10.70 -3.54 -15.58
CA ASP A 72 -9.63 -2.65 -16.06
C ASP A 72 -8.24 -3.20 -15.72
N ILE A 73 -8.11 -3.80 -14.52
CA ILE A 73 -6.86 -4.43 -14.09
C ILE A 73 -6.55 -5.63 -14.98
N LEU A 74 -7.50 -6.54 -15.18
CA LEU A 74 -7.32 -7.72 -16.02
C LEU A 74 -6.97 -7.34 -17.47
N GLN A 75 -7.63 -6.34 -18.04
CA GLN A 75 -7.32 -5.86 -19.38
C GLN A 75 -5.90 -5.29 -19.49
N LYS A 76 -5.43 -4.56 -18.47
CA LYS A 76 -4.04 -4.10 -18.43
C LYS A 76 -3.04 -5.26 -18.35
N VAL A 77 -3.32 -6.27 -17.52
CA VAL A 77 -2.46 -7.46 -17.39
C VAL A 77 -2.37 -8.22 -18.71
N ILE A 78 -3.50 -8.46 -19.37
CA ILE A 78 -3.53 -9.13 -20.69
C ILE A 78 -2.66 -8.37 -21.70
N ARG A 79 -2.84 -7.05 -21.82
CA ARG A 79 -2.03 -6.22 -22.73
C ARG A 79 -0.54 -6.26 -22.42
N ALA A 80 -0.17 -6.24 -21.14
CA ALA A 80 1.22 -6.32 -20.71
C ALA A 80 1.84 -7.67 -21.10
N ASN A 81 1.14 -8.78 -20.83
CA ASN A 81 1.60 -10.12 -21.16
C ASN A 81 1.75 -10.31 -22.68
N SER A 82 0.78 -9.87 -23.49
CA SER A 82 0.88 -9.95 -24.95
C SER A 82 2.12 -9.23 -25.50
N ARG A 83 2.45 -8.05 -24.95
CA ARG A 83 3.65 -7.30 -25.35
C ARG A 83 4.95 -8.00 -24.92
N LEU A 84 4.97 -8.60 -23.73
CA LEU A 84 6.13 -9.34 -23.24
C LEU A 84 6.40 -10.58 -24.09
N SER A 85 5.37 -11.37 -24.40
CA SER A 85 5.51 -12.54 -25.27
C SER A 85 5.95 -12.16 -26.68
N ALA A 86 5.40 -11.07 -27.25
CA ALA A 86 5.84 -10.58 -28.56
C ALA A 86 7.33 -10.17 -28.57
N LYS A 87 7.81 -9.51 -27.50
CA LYS A 87 9.24 -9.18 -27.35
C LYS A 87 10.13 -10.41 -27.20
N GLN A 88 9.72 -11.39 -26.40
CA GLN A 88 10.47 -12.65 -26.26
C GLN A 88 10.62 -13.37 -27.60
N ASN A 89 9.54 -13.47 -28.37
CA ASN A 89 9.57 -14.09 -29.69
C ASN A 89 10.49 -13.33 -30.67
N ALA A 90 10.50 -11.99 -30.60
CA ALA A 90 11.40 -11.17 -31.42
C ALA A 90 12.89 -11.23 -30.99
N THR A 91 13.19 -11.73 -29.78
CA THR A 91 14.57 -11.90 -29.28
C THR A 91 15.13 -13.29 -29.56
N LEU A 92 14.26 -14.25 -29.93
CA LEU A 92 14.62 -15.63 -30.29
C LEU A 92 14.84 -15.82 -31.81
N HIS A 93 14.67 -14.76 -32.60
CA HIS A 93 15.00 -14.66 -34.02
C HIS A 93 16.16 -13.69 -34.22
#